data_AF-A0A095YAC1-F1
#
_entry.id   AF-A0A095YAC1-F1
#
_cell.length_a   1.000
_cell.length_b   1.000
_cell.length_c   1.000
_cell.angle_alpha   90.00
_cell.angle_beta   90.00
_cell.angle_gamma   90.00
#
_symmetry.space_group_name_H-M   'P 1'
#
loop_
_entity.id
_entity.type
_entity.pdbx_description
1 polymer ?
#
loop_
_entity_poly.entity_id
_entity_poly.type
_entity_poly.pdbx_seq_one_letter_code
_entity_poly.pdbx_strand_id
1 'polypeptide(L)'
;MGGIFGTISKKDCVNDLFYGTDYNSHLGTKRAGMVTFDKERGFNRSIHSLERSYFRSKFEDELSNFSGNLGIGVISDTDPQPIIVNSHLGRYAVVTVAKINNLDTIAAELLKQRMHLSELSANTLNQTELVALLINMGNSFEEGINNVFNHIEGSCSLLVLTERSIIAARDFLGRTPIVIGHKEGAYAVSSESTSFPNLDYEMTRDIGPGEIVEVRADGVKVLQQPRRRSQVCSFLWIYYGFPASTYEGVNVEEMRERNGRMLGKADDTEADFVCGIPDSGVGMAVGYAQGHGIPYRRAVLKYTPTWPRSFTPSDQARRNLVAKMKLIPNKAFLLNHRVVFCDDSIVRGTQLRDNVRMFYEAGAKEVHVRISCPPLVYGCPFIGFTSSKSDMELITRRIIQDFEGDDKKNLDKYATTGTPEYKRMVNEIANRLGLSSLQFSSLESLVESIGMPKCKLCTHCFDGSSYCHEHDKD
;
A
#
# COMPACT_ATOMS: atom_id res chain seq x y z
N MET A 1 2.01 -4.18 5.58
CA MET A 1 2.41 -3.49 4.34
C MET A 1 3.88 -3.68 4.10
N GLY A 2 4.34 -3.38 2.90
CA GLY A 2 5.75 -3.35 2.58
C GLY A 2 5.99 -2.89 1.15
N GLY A 3 7.25 -2.65 0.84
CA GLY A 3 7.72 -2.37 -0.51
C GLY A 3 9.06 -3.07 -0.72
N ILE A 4 9.28 -3.54 -1.94
CA ILE A 4 10.49 -4.25 -2.34
C ILE A 4 11.23 -3.45 -3.41
N PHE A 5 12.55 -3.57 -3.39
CA PHE A 5 13.43 -3.06 -4.44
C PHE A 5 14.51 -4.10 -4.72
N GLY A 6 14.85 -4.30 -5.98
CA GLY A 6 15.97 -5.14 -6.39
C GLY A 6 16.67 -4.48 -7.56
N THR A 7 17.99 -4.62 -7.63
CA THR A 7 18.78 -4.11 -8.75
C THR A 7 19.89 -5.08 -9.10
N ILE A 8 20.19 -5.18 -10.39
CA ILE A 8 21.30 -5.94 -10.94
C ILE A 8 21.98 -5.14 -12.04
N SER A 9 23.30 -5.03 -11.98
CA SER A 9 24.11 -4.14 -12.82
C SER A 9 25.39 -4.82 -13.28
N LYS A 10 26.01 -4.32 -14.35
CA LYS A 10 27.37 -4.71 -14.74
C LYS A 10 28.44 -4.13 -13.82
N LYS A 11 28.08 -3.15 -12.98
CA LYS A 11 28.94 -2.46 -12.01
C LYS A 11 28.33 -2.56 -10.61
N ASP A 12 29.04 -2.08 -9.61
CA ASP A 12 28.52 -2.00 -8.24
C ASP A 12 27.19 -1.23 -8.21
N CYS A 13 26.21 -1.77 -7.49
CA CYS A 13 24.85 -1.22 -7.42
C CYS A 13 24.37 -1.03 -5.97
N VAL A 14 25.28 -0.93 -5.00
CA VAL A 14 24.93 -0.80 -3.58
C VAL A 14 24.13 0.48 -3.33
N ASN A 15 24.53 1.60 -3.94
CA ASN A 15 23.81 2.87 -3.81
C ASN A 15 22.41 2.82 -4.43
N ASP A 16 22.27 2.21 -5.60
CA ASP A 16 20.96 2.00 -6.24
C ASP A 16 20.04 1.19 -5.33
N LEU A 17 20.56 0.10 -4.73
CA LEU A 17 19.81 -0.73 -3.80
C LEU A 17 19.39 0.05 -2.55
N PHE A 18 20.31 0.78 -1.93
CA PHE A 18 20.07 1.56 -0.72
C PHE A 18 18.99 2.63 -0.94
N TYR A 19 19.20 3.51 -1.92
CA TYR A 19 18.25 4.59 -2.19
C TYR A 19 16.94 4.04 -2.74
N GLY A 20 16.98 3.06 -3.64
CA GLY A 20 15.78 2.42 -4.19
C GLY A 20 14.90 1.77 -3.13
N THR A 21 15.50 1.17 -2.10
CA THR A 21 14.77 0.65 -0.94
C THR A 21 14.21 1.79 -0.08
N ASP A 22 14.97 2.86 0.16
CA ASP A 22 14.53 4.02 0.95
C ASP A 22 13.30 4.73 0.37
N TYR A 23 13.18 4.85 -0.96
CA TYR A 23 11.98 5.43 -1.60
C TYR A 23 10.69 4.68 -1.27
N ASN A 24 10.79 3.40 -0.91
CA ASN A 24 9.67 2.58 -0.47
C ASN A 24 9.32 2.77 1.03
N SER A 25 10.04 3.62 1.78
CA SER A 25 9.82 3.87 3.22
C SER A 25 8.42 4.36 3.57
N HIS A 26 7.66 4.86 2.60
CA HIS A 26 6.28 5.28 2.82
C HIS A 26 5.28 4.10 2.86
N LEU A 27 5.70 2.91 2.41
CA LEU A 27 4.93 1.66 2.35
C LEU A 27 5.08 0.76 3.58
N GLY A 28 5.88 1.17 4.57
CA GLY A 28 6.00 0.47 5.83
C GLY A 28 6.83 1.24 6.84
N THR A 29 6.74 0.84 8.10
CA THR A 29 7.11 1.67 9.24
C THR A 29 7.86 0.93 10.33
N LYS A 30 7.89 -0.40 10.31
CA LYS A 30 8.46 -1.19 11.41
C LYS A 30 9.85 -1.72 11.17
N ARG A 31 10.13 -2.23 9.97
CA ARG A 31 11.38 -2.94 9.66
C ARG A 31 11.84 -2.64 8.26
N ALA A 32 13.14 -2.80 8.06
CA ALA A 32 13.74 -2.81 6.75
C ALA A 32 14.93 -3.75 6.71
N GLY A 33 15.30 -4.19 5.52
CA GLY A 33 16.49 -4.99 5.31
C GLY A 33 17.00 -4.90 3.89
N MET A 34 18.29 -5.20 3.74
CA MET A 34 18.99 -5.27 2.47
C MET A 34 19.87 -6.51 2.44
N VAL A 35 20.01 -7.11 1.28
CA VAL A 35 20.99 -8.16 1.02
C VAL A 35 21.62 -7.96 -0.36
N THR A 36 22.95 -8.08 -0.41
CA THR A 36 23.75 -8.08 -1.64
C THR A 36 24.42 -9.43 -1.82
N PHE A 37 24.77 -9.76 -3.05
CA PHE A 37 25.64 -10.90 -3.34
C PHE A 37 26.90 -10.44 -4.06
N ASP A 38 28.03 -10.89 -3.55
CA ASP A 38 29.34 -10.78 -4.19
C ASP A 38 29.96 -12.17 -4.38
N LYS A 39 30.74 -12.36 -5.45
CA LYS A 39 31.32 -13.69 -5.75
C LYS A 39 32.37 -14.13 -4.73
N GLU A 40 33.10 -13.20 -4.13
CA GLU A 40 34.18 -13.48 -3.18
C GLU A 40 33.65 -13.46 -1.74
N ARG A 41 32.81 -12.48 -1.41
CA ARG A 41 32.27 -12.27 -0.06
C ARG A 41 30.96 -13.02 0.22
N GLY A 42 30.29 -13.51 -0.82
CA GLY A 42 29.00 -14.18 -0.70
C GLY A 42 27.85 -13.23 -0.39
N PHE A 43 26.83 -13.73 0.31
CA PHE A 43 25.69 -12.92 0.73
C PHE A 43 26.05 -12.04 1.94
N ASN A 44 25.79 -10.74 1.84
CA ASN A 44 25.86 -9.81 2.96
C ASN A 44 24.49 -9.19 3.23
N ARG A 45 23.95 -9.39 4.44
CA ARG A 45 22.60 -9.00 4.84
C ARG A 45 22.61 -8.16 6.12
N SER A 46 21.79 -7.11 6.14
CA SER A 46 21.44 -6.37 7.36
C SER A 46 19.92 -6.17 7.47
N ILE A 47 19.39 -6.19 8.69
CA ILE A 47 17.97 -5.99 9.02
C ILE A 47 17.86 -5.08 10.25
N HIS A 48 17.06 -4.03 10.15
CA HIS A 48 16.88 -3.02 11.19
C HIS A 48 15.41 -2.76 11.51
N SER A 49 15.13 -2.34 12.75
CA SER A 49 13.84 -1.73 13.10
C SER A 49 13.83 -0.24 12.72
N LEU A 50 12.72 0.18 12.12
CA LEU A 50 12.42 1.57 11.73
C LEU A 50 11.44 2.27 12.70
N GLU A 51 10.98 1.59 13.75
CA GLU A 51 9.96 2.13 14.66
C GLU A 51 10.41 3.40 15.41
N ARG A 52 11.72 3.66 15.44
CA ARG A 52 12.34 4.81 16.12
C ARG A 52 13.33 5.59 15.26
N SER A 53 13.49 5.25 13.98
CA SER A 53 14.51 5.85 13.12
C SER A 53 14.13 5.73 11.64
N TYR A 54 14.66 6.64 10.82
CA TYR A 54 14.56 6.54 9.37
C TYR A 54 15.45 5.43 8.82
N PHE A 55 15.09 4.90 7.64
CA PHE A 55 15.85 3.90 6.93
C PHE A 55 17.31 4.33 6.74
N ARG A 56 17.55 5.50 6.13
CA ARG A 56 18.91 5.98 5.85
C ARG A 56 19.81 5.98 7.08
N SER A 57 19.34 6.55 8.19
CA SER A 57 20.10 6.62 9.44
C SER A 57 20.44 5.26 10.05
N LYS A 58 19.78 4.18 9.64
CA LYS A 58 20.09 2.81 10.09
C LYS A 58 21.09 2.08 9.22
N PHE A 59 21.15 2.40 7.94
CA PHE A 59 21.95 1.65 6.96
C PHE A 59 23.19 2.40 6.48
N GLU A 60 23.23 3.74 6.59
CA GLU A 60 24.31 4.59 6.05
C GLU A 60 25.70 4.22 6.59
N ASP A 61 25.82 4.00 7.91
CA ASP A 61 27.09 3.59 8.54
C ASP A 61 27.54 2.16 8.16
N GLU A 62 26.63 1.32 7.65
CA GLU A 62 26.89 -0.06 7.26
C GLU A 62 27.10 -0.21 5.75
N LEU A 63 26.94 0.87 4.96
CA LEU A 63 27.01 0.80 3.49
C LEU A 63 28.32 0.21 2.98
N SER A 64 29.45 0.48 3.66
CA SER A 64 30.77 -0.09 3.30
C SER A 64 30.86 -1.61 3.43
N ASN A 65 29.94 -2.23 4.17
CA ASN A 65 29.88 -3.68 4.33
C ASN A 65 29.23 -4.35 3.11
N PHE A 66 28.32 -3.65 2.44
CA PHE A 66 27.67 -4.13 1.23
C PHE A 66 28.61 -3.97 0.03
N SER A 67 28.57 -4.94 -0.86
CA SER A 67 29.36 -4.92 -2.09
C SER A 67 28.70 -5.83 -3.11
N GLY A 68 28.84 -5.48 -4.38
CA GLY A 68 28.49 -6.37 -5.48
C GLY A 68 27.52 -5.75 -6.46
N ASN A 69 27.20 -6.56 -7.45
CA ASN A 69 26.51 -6.13 -8.66
C ASN A 69 25.03 -6.51 -8.68
N LEU A 70 24.53 -7.09 -7.59
CA LEU A 70 23.13 -7.45 -7.44
C LEU A 70 22.72 -7.48 -5.98
N GLY A 71 21.48 -7.07 -5.72
CA GLY A 71 20.90 -7.14 -4.39
C GLY A 71 19.41 -6.86 -4.36
N ILE A 72 18.79 -7.20 -3.23
CA ILE A 72 17.37 -6.96 -2.95
C ILE A 72 17.20 -6.35 -1.56
N GLY A 73 16.18 -5.51 -1.42
CA GLY A 73 15.86 -4.77 -0.22
C GLY A 73 14.35 -4.70 -0.02
N VAL A 74 13.96 -4.47 1.23
CA VAL A 74 12.56 -4.50 1.64
C VAL A 74 12.30 -3.52 2.78
N ILE A 75 11.15 -2.85 2.71
CA ILE A 75 10.48 -2.17 3.81
C ILE A 75 9.30 -3.05 4.24
N SER A 76 9.14 -3.32 5.54
CA SER A 76 8.17 -4.30 6.06
C SER A 76 7.50 -3.82 7.36
N ASP A 77 6.18 -4.01 7.47
CA ASP A 77 5.42 -3.80 8.71
C ASP A 77 5.25 -5.07 9.55
N THR A 78 5.67 -6.24 9.06
CA THR A 78 5.39 -7.53 9.68
C THR A 78 6.65 -8.21 10.18
N ASP A 79 7.48 -8.71 9.27
CA ASP A 79 8.53 -9.68 9.57
C ASP A 79 9.91 -9.11 9.26
N PRO A 80 10.95 -9.49 10.03
CA PRO A 80 12.34 -9.24 9.65
C PRO A 80 12.68 -10.06 8.39
N GLN A 81 13.20 -9.37 7.37
CA GLN A 81 13.57 -9.90 6.06
C GLN A 81 14.70 -9.01 5.50
N PRO A 82 15.58 -9.48 4.60
CA PRO A 82 15.52 -10.72 3.79
C PRO A 82 15.83 -12.03 4.54
N ILE A 83 15.32 -13.17 4.06
CA ILE A 83 15.70 -14.51 4.55
C ILE A 83 16.71 -15.13 3.58
N ILE A 84 17.84 -15.64 4.11
CA ILE A 84 18.86 -16.36 3.32
C ILE A 84 18.64 -17.86 3.51
N VAL A 85 18.64 -18.59 2.42
CA VAL A 85 18.32 -20.02 2.35
C VAL A 85 19.47 -20.75 1.66
N ASN A 86 19.79 -21.93 2.17
CA ASN A 86 20.64 -22.89 1.49
C ASN A 86 19.83 -24.17 1.22
N SER A 87 19.49 -24.43 -0.04
CA SER A 87 18.67 -25.58 -0.43
C SER A 87 19.21 -26.27 -1.68
N HIS A 88 18.49 -27.30 -2.17
CA HIS A 88 18.79 -27.97 -3.43
C HIS A 88 18.66 -27.06 -4.65
N LEU A 89 17.95 -25.93 -4.55
CA LEU A 89 17.91 -24.87 -5.57
C LEU A 89 19.16 -23.98 -5.56
N GLY A 90 20.08 -24.20 -4.61
CA GLY A 90 21.26 -23.39 -4.36
C GLY A 90 21.06 -22.42 -3.19
N ARG A 91 22.02 -21.50 -3.03
CA ARG A 91 21.94 -20.42 -2.05
C ARG A 91 21.21 -19.22 -2.66
N TYR A 92 20.23 -18.72 -1.95
CA TYR A 92 19.48 -17.55 -2.38
C TYR A 92 18.97 -16.74 -1.18
N ALA A 93 18.58 -15.50 -1.42
CA ALA A 93 17.84 -14.69 -0.46
C ALA A 93 16.44 -14.37 -0.99
N VAL A 94 15.47 -14.19 -0.11
CA VAL A 94 14.08 -13.87 -0.49
C VAL A 94 13.53 -12.73 0.36
N VAL A 95 12.74 -11.86 -0.29
CA VAL A 95 11.91 -10.83 0.33
C VAL A 95 10.49 -10.94 -0.20
N THR A 96 9.51 -10.60 0.64
CA THR A 96 8.09 -10.67 0.28
C THR A 96 7.33 -9.42 0.72
N VAL A 97 6.34 -9.05 -0.10
CA VAL A 97 5.21 -8.21 0.31
C VAL A 97 3.99 -9.12 0.30
N ALA A 98 3.56 -9.54 1.49
CA ALA A 98 2.53 -10.56 1.62
C ALA A 98 1.45 -10.22 2.67
N LYS A 99 0.28 -10.81 2.47
CA LYS A 99 -0.72 -11.07 3.50
C LYS A 99 -1.19 -12.52 3.31
N ILE A 100 -0.85 -13.36 4.28
CA ILE A 100 -1.17 -14.78 4.29
C ILE A 100 -2.19 -15.02 5.41
N ASN A 101 -3.43 -15.34 5.04
CA ASN A 101 -4.52 -15.53 6.00
C ASN A 101 -4.55 -16.94 6.61
N ASN A 102 -3.99 -17.92 5.91
CA ASN A 102 -3.93 -19.32 6.31
C ASN A 102 -2.53 -19.73 6.81
N LEU A 103 -1.82 -18.80 7.45
CA LEU A 103 -0.43 -18.96 7.86
C LEU A 103 -0.21 -20.18 8.78
N ASP A 104 -1.08 -20.34 9.79
CA ASP A 104 -1.01 -21.45 10.75
C ASP A 104 -1.29 -22.80 10.08
N THR A 105 -2.19 -22.84 9.10
CA THR A 105 -2.51 -24.04 8.31
C THR A 105 -1.28 -24.49 7.51
N ILE A 106 -0.66 -23.58 6.76
CA ILE A 106 0.55 -23.88 5.98
C ILE A 106 1.68 -24.34 6.91
N ALA A 107 1.90 -23.63 8.02
CA ALA A 107 2.94 -24.01 8.99
C ALA A 107 2.72 -25.42 9.55
N ALA A 108 1.48 -25.78 9.92
CA ALA A 108 1.16 -27.12 10.39
C ALA A 108 1.42 -28.20 9.32
N GLU A 109 1.13 -27.92 8.05
CA GLU A 109 1.42 -28.83 6.93
C GLU A 109 2.92 -29.01 6.72
N LEU A 110 3.71 -27.94 6.74
CA LEU A 110 5.16 -28.03 6.60
C LEU A 110 5.81 -28.79 7.76
N LEU A 111 5.35 -28.55 9.00
CA LEU A 111 5.84 -29.26 10.19
C LEU A 111 5.49 -30.77 10.12
N LYS A 112 4.33 -31.16 9.60
CA LYS A 112 3.98 -32.57 9.35
C LYS A 112 4.92 -33.24 8.36
N GLN A 113 5.42 -32.48 7.38
CA GLN A 113 6.45 -32.94 6.43
C GLN A 113 7.88 -32.91 7.02
N ARG A 114 8.02 -32.67 8.34
CA ARG A 114 9.29 -32.60 9.07
C ARG A 114 10.21 -31.45 8.62
N MET A 115 9.64 -30.39 8.04
CA MET A 115 10.35 -29.12 7.88
C MET A 115 10.44 -28.39 9.22
N HIS A 116 11.44 -27.52 9.37
CA HIS A 116 11.61 -26.67 10.54
C HIS A 116 11.27 -25.21 10.21
N LEU A 117 10.81 -24.47 11.21
CA LEU A 117 10.63 -23.02 11.19
C LEU A 117 11.55 -22.44 12.25
N SER A 118 12.54 -21.66 11.84
CA SER A 118 13.63 -21.15 12.67
C SER A 118 13.53 -19.65 12.90
N GLU A 119 12.90 -18.90 12.00
CA GLU A 119 12.70 -17.46 12.12
C GLU A 119 11.47 -17.16 12.99
N LEU A 120 11.66 -17.19 14.30
CA LEU A 120 10.63 -16.80 15.28
C LEU A 120 10.91 -15.40 15.79
N SER A 121 10.04 -14.44 15.45
CA SER A 121 10.04 -13.12 16.09
C SER A 121 8.86 -13.01 17.02
N ALA A 122 9.12 -12.79 18.32
CA ALA A 122 8.09 -12.64 19.37
C ALA A 122 7.03 -13.77 19.39
N ASN A 123 7.42 -15.03 19.20
CA ASN A 123 6.52 -16.21 19.09
C ASN A 123 5.49 -16.12 17.95
N THR A 124 5.77 -15.36 16.90
CA THR A 124 4.94 -15.32 15.68
C THR A 124 5.70 -15.93 14.51
N LEU A 125 4.97 -16.63 13.65
CA LEU A 125 5.49 -17.26 12.44
C LEU A 125 5.94 -16.19 11.43
N ASN A 126 7.16 -16.32 10.91
CA ASN A 126 7.66 -15.45 9.85
C ASN A 126 7.08 -15.88 8.49
N GLN A 127 6.28 -15.00 7.88
CA GLN A 127 5.62 -15.28 6.60
C GLN A 127 6.60 -15.54 5.46
N THR A 128 7.78 -14.92 5.49
CA THR A 128 8.79 -15.05 4.44
C THR A 128 9.58 -16.34 4.55
N GLU A 129 9.81 -16.84 5.76
CA GLU A 129 10.37 -18.17 5.95
C GLU A 129 9.43 -19.25 5.40
N LEU A 130 8.13 -19.13 5.68
CA LEU A 130 7.10 -20.02 5.12
C LEU A 130 7.10 -20.00 3.58
N VAL A 131 7.18 -18.80 2.98
CA VAL A 131 7.33 -18.64 1.52
C VAL A 131 8.61 -19.31 1.01
N ALA A 132 9.74 -19.14 1.69
CA ALA A 132 11.00 -19.78 1.32
C ALA A 132 10.91 -21.32 1.32
N LEU A 133 10.24 -21.90 2.33
CA LEU A 133 10.04 -23.33 2.41
C LEU A 133 9.14 -23.85 1.29
N LEU A 134 8.04 -23.15 0.96
CA LEU A 134 7.20 -23.49 -0.19
C LEU A 134 7.98 -23.44 -1.52
N ILE A 135 8.86 -22.44 -1.68
CA ILE A 135 9.77 -22.37 -2.84
C ILE A 135 10.69 -23.60 -2.88
N ASN A 136 11.25 -24.00 -1.74
CA ASN A 136 12.12 -25.17 -1.64
C ASN A 136 11.40 -26.51 -1.87
N MET A 137 10.08 -26.56 -1.93
CA MET A 137 9.37 -27.78 -2.30
C MET A 137 9.33 -28.03 -3.81
N GLY A 138 9.65 -27.03 -4.64
CA GLY A 138 9.72 -27.18 -6.09
C GLY A 138 11.08 -27.69 -6.59
N ASN A 139 11.12 -28.30 -7.79
CA ASN A 139 12.37 -28.70 -8.44
C ASN A 139 13.09 -27.52 -9.13
N SER A 140 12.39 -26.40 -9.29
CA SER A 140 12.91 -25.14 -9.81
C SER A 140 12.29 -23.97 -9.05
N PHE A 141 12.87 -22.76 -9.17
CA PHE A 141 12.27 -21.56 -8.61
C PHE A 141 10.86 -21.29 -9.17
N GLU A 142 10.63 -21.55 -10.46
CA GLU A 142 9.30 -21.37 -11.07
C GLU A 142 8.26 -22.31 -10.44
N GLU A 143 8.58 -23.59 -10.28
CA GLU A 143 7.71 -24.56 -9.63
C GLU A 143 7.50 -24.21 -8.15
N GLY A 144 8.56 -23.83 -7.45
CA GLY A 144 8.51 -23.41 -6.05
C GLY A 144 7.63 -22.17 -5.83
N ILE A 145 7.73 -21.17 -6.70
CA ILE A 145 6.87 -19.98 -6.65
C ILE A 145 5.42 -20.35 -6.97
N ASN A 146 5.16 -21.32 -7.86
CA ASN A 146 3.81 -21.82 -8.06
C ASN A 146 3.26 -22.54 -6.81
N ASN A 147 4.10 -23.20 -6.00
CA ASN A 147 3.64 -23.71 -4.69
C ASN A 147 3.20 -22.55 -3.78
N VAL A 148 3.92 -21.43 -3.77
CA VAL A 148 3.53 -20.22 -3.03
C VAL A 148 2.15 -19.75 -3.48
N PHE A 149 1.94 -19.64 -4.79
CA PHE A 149 0.64 -19.26 -5.35
C PHE A 149 -0.46 -20.25 -4.96
N ASN A 150 -0.20 -21.55 -5.02
CA ASN A 150 -1.20 -22.59 -4.78
C ASN A 150 -1.55 -22.82 -3.31
N HIS A 151 -0.75 -22.35 -2.35
CA HIS A 151 -1.02 -22.57 -0.92
C HIS A 151 -1.46 -21.31 -0.19
N ILE A 152 -1.09 -20.11 -0.64
CA ILE A 152 -1.36 -18.88 0.10
C ILE A 152 -2.78 -18.35 -0.15
N GLU A 153 -3.58 -18.26 0.90
CA GLU A 153 -4.81 -17.46 0.89
C GLU A 153 -4.49 -15.99 1.20
N GLY A 154 -4.62 -15.12 0.19
CA GLY A 154 -4.35 -13.70 0.30
C GLY A 154 -3.55 -13.19 -0.89
N SER A 155 -2.40 -12.56 -0.64
CA SER A 155 -1.47 -12.14 -1.70
C SER A 155 -0.02 -12.28 -1.26
N CYS A 156 0.87 -12.59 -2.20
CA CYS A 156 2.31 -12.66 -1.98
C CYS A 156 3.04 -12.29 -3.28
N SER A 157 3.66 -11.11 -3.28
CA SER A 157 4.62 -10.68 -4.29
C SER A 157 6.02 -10.79 -3.70
N LEU A 158 7.01 -11.24 -4.47
CA LEU A 158 8.32 -11.59 -3.94
C LEU A 158 9.45 -11.35 -4.92
N LEU A 159 10.65 -11.15 -4.36
CA LEU A 159 11.92 -11.21 -5.09
C LEU A 159 12.80 -12.30 -4.49
N VAL A 160 13.46 -13.07 -5.35
CA VAL A 160 14.52 -14.02 -5.00
C VAL A 160 15.83 -13.54 -5.60
N LEU A 161 16.84 -13.32 -4.75
CA LEU A 161 18.21 -13.03 -5.16
C LEU A 161 19.00 -14.32 -5.20
N THR A 162 19.39 -14.75 -6.39
CA THR A 162 20.35 -15.85 -6.58
C THR A 162 21.77 -15.29 -6.69
N GLU A 163 22.77 -16.18 -6.82
CA GLU A 163 24.15 -15.77 -7.09
C GLU A 163 24.36 -15.15 -8.49
N ARG A 164 23.34 -15.16 -9.37
CA ARG A 164 23.47 -14.80 -10.79
C ARG A 164 22.37 -13.89 -11.34
N SER A 165 21.24 -13.77 -10.67
CA SER A 165 20.04 -13.09 -11.18
C SER A 165 19.07 -12.78 -10.05
N ILE A 166 18.14 -11.88 -10.32
CA ILE A 166 16.97 -11.64 -9.47
C ILE A 166 15.76 -12.30 -10.14
N ILE A 167 15.03 -13.13 -9.43
CA ILE A 167 13.74 -13.64 -9.89
C ILE A 167 12.65 -12.81 -9.22
N ALA A 168 11.81 -12.17 -10.01
CA ALA A 168 10.70 -11.36 -9.53
C ALA A 168 9.37 -12.05 -9.88
N ALA A 169 8.49 -12.19 -8.90
CA ALA A 169 7.18 -12.80 -9.08
C ALA A 169 6.10 -11.95 -8.43
N ARG A 170 5.10 -11.56 -9.23
CA ARG A 170 3.94 -10.81 -8.75
C ARG A 170 2.85 -11.78 -8.32
N ASP A 171 2.10 -11.42 -7.28
CA ASP A 171 1.04 -12.26 -6.74
C ASP A 171 0.02 -12.71 -7.82
N PHE A 172 -0.64 -13.84 -7.57
CA PHE A 172 -1.46 -14.55 -8.55
C PHE A 172 -2.53 -13.67 -9.26
N LEU A 173 -3.13 -12.72 -8.54
CA LEU A 173 -4.13 -11.80 -9.08
C LEU A 173 -3.58 -10.39 -9.34
N GLY A 174 -2.29 -10.15 -9.11
CA GLY A 174 -1.65 -8.85 -9.26
C GLY A 174 -2.15 -7.79 -8.28
N ARG A 175 -2.61 -8.19 -7.08
CA ARG A 175 -3.10 -7.32 -6.00
C ARG A 175 -2.11 -6.21 -5.65
N THR A 176 -0.83 -6.56 -5.56
CA THR A 176 0.28 -5.64 -5.30
C THR A 176 1.14 -5.47 -6.56
N PRO A 177 1.72 -4.29 -6.79
CA PRO A 177 2.50 -4.00 -7.99
C PRO A 177 3.95 -4.51 -7.89
N ILE A 178 4.52 -4.88 -9.04
CA ILE A 178 5.98 -4.92 -9.25
C ILE A 178 6.24 -4.33 -10.63
N VAL A 179 7.12 -3.34 -10.71
CA VAL A 179 7.48 -2.63 -11.94
C VAL A 179 8.96 -2.82 -12.25
N ILE A 180 9.30 -2.95 -13.54
CA ILE A 180 10.67 -3.08 -14.04
C ILE A 180 11.18 -1.74 -14.54
N GLY A 181 12.34 -1.32 -14.05
CA GLY A 181 13.13 -0.19 -14.54
C GLY A 181 14.37 -0.65 -15.29
N HIS A 182 14.80 0.11 -16.29
CA HIS A 182 16.01 -0.14 -17.06
C HIS A 182 16.87 1.12 -17.17
N LYS A 183 18.18 0.95 -17.06
CA LYS A 183 19.18 1.94 -17.47
C LYS A 183 20.36 1.22 -18.10
N GLU A 184 21.27 1.97 -18.72
CA GLU A 184 22.39 1.34 -19.42
C GLU A 184 23.20 0.39 -18.52
N GLY A 185 23.16 -0.90 -18.87
CA GLY A 185 23.90 -1.95 -18.15
C GLY A 185 23.31 -2.34 -16.79
N ALA A 186 22.08 -1.95 -16.47
CA ALA A 186 21.41 -2.33 -15.23
C ALA A 186 19.88 -2.44 -15.37
N TYR A 187 19.29 -3.32 -14.56
CA TYR A 187 17.85 -3.42 -14.39
C TYR A 187 17.48 -3.31 -12.92
N ALA A 188 16.32 -2.73 -12.65
CA ALA A 188 15.72 -2.67 -11.33
C ALA A 188 14.30 -3.24 -11.35
N VAL A 189 13.86 -3.77 -10.21
CA VAL A 189 12.48 -4.17 -9.95
C VAL A 189 12.04 -3.51 -8.64
N SER A 190 10.84 -2.93 -8.60
CA SER A 190 10.35 -2.31 -7.38
C SER A 190 8.83 -2.41 -7.24
N SER A 191 8.32 -2.26 -6.01
CA SER A 191 6.89 -2.04 -5.79
C SER A 191 6.39 -0.73 -6.42
N GLU A 192 7.25 0.29 -6.54
CA GLU A 192 6.87 1.60 -7.07
C GLU A 192 7.91 2.19 -8.01
N SER A 193 7.44 2.93 -9.01
CA SER A 193 8.31 3.61 -9.99
C SER A 193 8.94 4.89 -9.45
N THR A 194 8.54 5.37 -8.27
CA THR A 194 8.96 6.68 -7.72
C THR A 194 10.48 6.84 -7.58
N SER A 195 11.21 5.76 -7.34
CA SER A 195 12.68 5.82 -7.23
C SER A 195 13.38 5.97 -8.58
N PHE A 196 12.75 5.53 -9.67
CA PHE A 196 13.40 5.36 -10.97
C PHE A 196 13.98 6.65 -11.53
N PRO A 197 13.25 7.78 -11.59
CA PRO A 197 13.80 9.01 -12.17
C PRO A 197 15.06 9.53 -11.46
N ASN A 198 15.15 9.36 -10.14
CA ASN A 198 16.30 9.84 -9.35
C ASN A 198 17.46 8.83 -9.31
N LEU A 199 17.24 7.61 -9.82
CA LEU A 199 18.26 6.57 -9.97
C LEU A 199 18.60 6.31 -11.43
N ASP A 200 18.14 7.19 -12.33
CA ASP A 200 18.32 7.16 -13.78
C ASP A 200 17.75 5.91 -14.48
N TYR A 201 16.74 5.26 -13.88
CA TYR A 201 16.00 4.19 -14.52
C TYR A 201 14.79 4.74 -15.28
N GLU A 202 14.53 4.17 -16.46
CA GLU A 202 13.28 4.36 -17.19
C GLU A 202 12.34 3.18 -16.88
N MET A 203 11.08 3.49 -16.57
CA MET A 203 10.05 2.45 -16.41
C MET A 203 9.83 1.74 -17.74
N THR A 204 9.94 0.42 -17.73
CA THR A 204 9.73 -0.41 -18.92
C THR A 204 8.31 -0.97 -18.97
N ARG A 205 7.90 -1.70 -17.93
CA ARG A 205 6.55 -2.25 -17.75
C ARG A 205 6.32 -2.75 -16.33
N ASP A 206 5.05 -2.92 -15.98
CA ASP A 206 4.62 -3.75 -14.86
C ASP A 206 4.86 -5.25 -15.16
N ILE A 207 5.20 -6.02 -14.13
CA ILE A 207 5.12 -7.48 -14.12
C ILE A 207 3.64 -7.83 -14.02
N GLY A 208 3.10 -8.70 -14.86
CA GLY A 208 1.68 -9.07 -14.84
C GLY A 208 1.29 -10.02 -13.71
N PRO A 209 -0.02 -10.26 -13.49
CA PRO A 209 -0.51 -11.10 -12.40
C PRO A 209 0.00 -12.54 -12.53
N GLY A 210 0.60 -13.08 -11.46
CA GLY A 210 1.22 -14.41 -11.45
C GLY A 210 2.39 -14.59 -12.43
N GLU A 211 2.89 -13.52 -13.06
CA GLU A 211 4.06 -13.59 -13.93
C GLU A 211 5.33 -13.80 -13.10
N ILE A 212 6.26 -14.61 -13.63
CA ILE A 212 7.59 -14.84 -13.04
C ILE A 212 8.64 -14.46 -14.07
N VAL A 213 9.55 -13.57 -13.71
CA VAL A 213 10.63 -13.11 -14.59
C VAL A 213 11.99 -13.29 -13.92
N GLU A 214 12.99 -13.66 -14.71
CA GLU A 214 14.40 -13.62 -14.33
C GLU A 214 15.03 -12.34 -14.89
N VAL A 215 15.59 -11.52 -14.00
CA VAL A 215 16.24 -10.24 -14.30
C VAL A 215 17.74 -10.41 -14.19
N ARG A 216 18.45 -10.00 -15.24
CA ARG A 216 19.91 -9.96 -15.36
C ARG A 216 20.35 -8.57 -15.81
N ALA A 217 21.62 -8.25 -15.67
CA ALA A 217 22.16 -6.95 -16.07
C ALA A 217 22.09 -6.69 -17.60
N ASP A 218 21.87 -7.73 -18.40
CA ASP A 218 21.78 -7.70 -19.86
C ASP A 218 20.36 -7.91 -20.39
N GLY A 219 19.38 -8.22 -19.54
CA GLY A 219 18.00 -8.38 -19.98
C GLY A 219 17.06 -9.02 -18.96
N VAL A 220 15.79 -9.11 -19.35
CA VAL A 220 14.73 -9.75 -18.60
C VAL A 220 14.20 -10.94 -19.39
N LYS A 221 14.22 -12.13 -18.78
CA LYS A 221 13.66 -13.36 -19.34
C LYS A 221 12.36 -13.69 -18.62
N VAL A 222 11.27 -13.88 -19.37
CA VAL A 222 10.01 -14.38 -18.80
C VAL A 222 10.14 -15.88 -18.57
N LEU A 223 9.99 -16.32 -17.33
CA LEU A 223 9.95 -17.74 -16.95
C LEU A 223 8.51 -18.26 -17.05
N GLN A 224 7.56 -17.50 -16.51
CA GLN A 224 6.13 -17.80 -16.56
C GLN A 224 5.36 -16.58 -17.07
N GLN A 225 4.50 -16.79 -18.07
CA GLN A 225 3.64 -15.74 -18.64
C GLN A 225 2.58 -15.25 -17.63
N PRO A 226 2.11 -14.00 -17.74
CA PRO A 226 1.07 -13.47 -16.88
C PRO A 226 -0.26 -14.22 -17.05
N ARG A 227 -1.00 -14.34 -15.95
CA ARG A 227 -2.38 -14.87 -15.94
C ARG A 227 -3.34 -13.87 -16.57
N ARG A 228 -4.50 -14.38 -17.03
CA ARG A 228 -5.53 -13.53 -17.69
C ARG A 228 -6.36 -12.72 -16.68
N ARG A 229 -6.60 -13.29 -15.50
CA ARG A 229 -7.35 -12.63 -14.42
C ARG A 229 -6.42 -11.69 -13.65
N SER A 230 -6.95 -10.53 -13.28
CA SER A 230 -6.23 -9.49 -12.54
C SER A 230 -7.23 -8.81 -11.61
N GLN A 231 -6.81 -8.41 -10.41
CA GLN A 231 -7.61 -7.60 -9.51
C GLN A 231 -6.71 -6.63 -8.71
N VAL A 232 -6.01 -5.74 -9.41
CA VAL A 232 -5.06 -4.77 -8.82
C VAL A 232 -5.75 -3.89 -7.78
N CYS A 233 -5.09 -3.62 -6.66
CA CYS A 233 -5.72 -2.89 -5.56
C CYS A 233 -6.05 -1.43 -5.92
N SER A 234 -7.33 -1.07 -5.98
CA SER A 234 -7.77 0.32 -6.22
C SER A 234 -7.22 1.30 -5.16
N PHE A 235 -6.95 0.81 -3.95
CA PHE A 235 -6.39 1.60 -2.86
C PHE A 235 -4.96 2.10 -3.10
N LEU A 236 -4.25 1.53 -4.09
CA LEU A 236 -2.95 2.03 -4.54
C LEU A 236 -3.07 3.47 -5.05
N TRP A 237 -4.07 3.77 -5.87
CA TRP A 237 -4.27 5.12 -6.38
C TRP A 237 -4.95 6.04 -5.36
N ILE A 238 -5.87 5.51 -4.53
CA ILE A 238 -6.59 6.31 -3.52
C ILE A 238 -5.64 6.89 -2.47
N TYR A 239 -4.78 6.06 -1.86
CA TYR A 239 -4.03 6.47 -0.67
C TYR A 239 -2.58 6.00 -0.67
N TYR A 240 -2.34 4.72 -0.95
CA TYR A 240 -1.03 4.11 -0.66
C TYR A 240 0.08 4.63 -1.54
N GLY A 241 -0.20 4.70 -2.84
CA GLY A 241 0.80 5.01 -3.83
C GLY A 241 1.34 6.41 -3.67
N PHE A 242 2.65 6.51 -3.88
CA PHE A 242 3.28 7.80 -3.97
C PHE A 242 2.72 8.58 -5.17
N PRO A 243 2.46 9.90 -5.06
CA PRO A 243 1.88 10.70 -6.14
C PRO A 243 2.54 10.55 -7.52
N ALA A 244 3.87 10.44 -7.55
CA ALA A 244 4.65 10.28 -8.79
C ALA A 244 4.71 8.83 -9.32
N SER A 245 4.21 7.85 -8.57
CA SER A 245 4.18 6.45 -9.02
C SER A 245 3.14 6.23 -10.10
N THR A 246 3.42 5.25 -10.96
CA THR A 246 2.50 4.78 -12.01
C THR A 246 2.29 3.28 -11.82
N TYR A 247 1.03 2.85 -11.81
CA TYR A 247 0.65 1.44 -11.76
C TYR A 247 -0.21 1.13 -12.96
N GLU A 248 0.08 0.05 -13.69
CA GLU A 248 -0.74 -0.36 -14.84
C GLU A 248 -0.90 0.76 -15.90
N GLY A 249 0.13 1.60 -16.04
CA GLY A 249 0.10 2.79 -16.92
C GLY A 249 -0.73 3.97 -16.42
N VAL A 250 -1.26 3.92 -15.19
CA VAL A 250 -2.08 4.99 -14.59
C VAL A 250 -1.31 5.68 -13.46
N ASN A 251 -1.02 6.97 -13.63
CA ASN A 251 -0.35 7.77 -12.62
C ASN A 251 -1.26 8.06 -11.42
N VAL A 252 -0.70 8.02 -10.20
CA VAL A 252 -1.43 8.21 -8.95
C VAL A 252 -2.01 9.62 -8.80
N GLU A 253 -1.20 10.67 -8.96
CA GLU A 253 -1.67 12.05 -8.80
C GLU A 253 -2.70 12.43 -9.87
N GLU A 254 -2.44 12.02 -11.13
CA GLU A 254 -3.38 12.26 -12.23
C GLU A 254 -4.74 11.60 -11.98
N MET A 255 -4.76 10.36 -11.47
CA MET A 255 -5.99 9.67 -11.06
C MET A 255 -6.72 10.48 -9.98
N ARG A 256 -6.01 10.89 -8.92
CA ARG A 256 -6.59 11.64 -7.80
C ARG A 256 -7.21 12.96 -8.27
N GLU A 257 -6.53 13.71 -9.13
CA GLU A 257 -7.07 14.93 -9.73
C GLU A 257 -8.30 14.66 -10.61
N ARG A 258 -8.26 13.60 -11.43
CA ARG A 258 -9.40 13.21 -12.28
C ARG A 258 -10.63 12.90 -11.44
N ASN A 259 -10.46 12.09 -10.39
CA ASN A 259 -11.53 11.74 -9.46
C ASN A 259 -12.09 12.97 -8.73
N GLY A 260 -11.20 13.82 -8.20
CA GLY A 260 -11.59 15.08 -7.57
C GLY A 260 -12.39 15.98 -8.50
N ARG A 261 -11.96 16.11 -9.77
CA ARG A 261 -12.65 16.91 -10.79
C ARG A 261 -14.05 16.39 -11.09
N MET A 262 -14.23 15.08 -11.15
CA MET A 262 -15.56 14.47 -11.34
C MET A 262 -16.48 14.78 -10.16
N LEU A 263 -15.98 14.62 -8.93
CA LEU A 263 -16.77 14.93 -7.74
C LEU A 263 -17.13 16.41 -7.65
N GLY A 264 -16.16 17.31 -7.91
CA GLY A 264 -16.39 18.75 -7.88
C GLY A 264 -17.44 19.23 -8.89
N LYS A 265 -17.49 18.62 -10.08
CA LYS A 265 -18.52 18.92 -11.09
C LYS A 265 -19.93 18.52 -10.67
N ALA A 266 -20.06 17.46 -9.87
CA ALA A 266 -21.34 16.90 -9.46
C ALA A 266 -21.83 17.45 -8.11
N ASP A 267 -21.00 18.19 -7.40
CA ASP A 267 -21.28 18.78 -6.10
C ASP A 267 -21.79 20.22 -6.25
N ASP A 268 -22.89 20.54 -5.58
CA ASP A 268 -23.59 21.82 -5.60
C ASP A 268 -23.37 22.64 -4.31
N THR A 269 -22.47 22.18 -3.44
CA THR A 269 -22.19 22.83 -2.15
C THR A 269 -21.61 24.22 -2.32
N GLU A 270 -22.24 25.23 -1.73
CA GLU A 270 -21.66 26.57 -1.67
C GLU A 270 -20.51 26.66 -0.66
N ALA A 271 -19.28 26.82 -1.14
CA ALA A 271 -18.11 27.02 -0.31
C ALA A 271 -17.18 28.10 -0.87
N ASP A 272 -16.33 28.67 -0.03
CA ASP A 272 -15.46 29.79 -0.41
C ASP A 272 -14.13 29.30 -1.01
N PHE A 273 -13.66 28.11 -0.60
CA PHE A 273 -12.49 27.43 -1.16
C PHE A 273 -12.46 25.94 -0.79
N VAL A 274 -11.56 25.20 -1.44
CA VAL A 274 -11.25 23.80 -1.12
C VAL A 274 -9.82 23.64 -0.59
N CYS A 275 -9.62 22.70 0.33
CA CYS A 275 -8.34 22.33 0.89
C CYS A 275 -8.21 20.80 0.93
N GLY A 276 -7.07 20.26 0.53
CA GLY A 276 -6.77 18.84 0.76
C GLY A 276 -6.28 18.63 2.18
N ILE A 277 -6.70 17.55 2.84
CA ILE A 277 -6.05 17.07 4.06
C ILE A 277 -4.69 16.46 3.66
N PRO A 278 -3.56 17.06 4.09
CA PRO A 278 -2.27 16.69 3.55
C PRO A 278 -1.74 15.35 4.09
N ASP A 279 -1.04 14.54 3.28
CA ASP A 279 -0.63 14.84 1.89
C ASP A 279 -1.55 14.20 0.84
N SER A 280 -2.26 13.12 1.19
CA SER A 280 -3.04 12.28 0.27
C SER A 280 -4.26 13.00 -0.34
N GLY A 281 -4.93 13.86 0.42
CA GLY A 281 -6.11 14.60 -0.06
C GLY A 281 -5.79 15.76 -1.02
N VAL A 282 -4.51 16.06 -1.26
CA VAL A 282 -4.08 17.23 -2.06
C VAL A 282 -4.48 17.10 -3.53
N GLY A 283 -4.11 16.00 -4.20
CA GLY A 283 -4.45 15.80 -5.62
C GLY A 283 -5.96 15.82 -5.86
N MET A 284 -6.73 15.19 -4.98
CA MET A 284 -8.19 15.26 -5.06
C MET A 284 -8.72 16.69 -4.90
N ALA A 285 -8.19 17.48 -3.96
CA ALA A 285 -8.61 18.87 -3.77
C ALA A 285 -8.26 19.77 -4.96
N VAL A 286 -7.11 19.55 -5.61
CA VAL A 286 -6.73 20.27 -6.84
C VAL A 286 -7.70 19.96 -7.96
N GLY A 287 -8.02 18.67 -8.16
CA GLY A 287 -9.04 18.25 -9.11
C GLY A 287 -10.42 18.83 -8.80
N TYR A 288 -10.85 18.74 -7.55
CA TYR A 288 -12.14 19.25 -7.07
C TYR A 288 -12.26 20.76 -7.31
N ALA A 289 -11.23 21.55 -6.99
CA ALA A 289 -11.19 22.99 -7.26
C ALA A 289 -11.50 23.30 -8.73
N GLN A 290 -10.86 22.56 -9.65
CA GLN A 290 -11.08 22.72 -11.09
C GLN A 290 -12.49 22.29 -11.53
N GLY A 291 -13.02 21.22 -10.95
CA GLY A 291 -14.34 20.69 -11.29
C GLY A 291 -15.49 21.57 -10.79
N HIS A 292 -15.36 22.09 -9.57
CA HIS A 292 -16.39 22.88 -8.90
C HIS A 292 -16.30 24.38 -9.19
N GLY A 293 -15.11 24.88 -9.57
CA GLY A 293 -14.90 26.30 -9.89
C GLY A 293 -14.62 27.20 -8.68
N ILE A 294 -14.13 26.63 -7.57
CA ILE A 294 -13.69 27.37 -6.36
C ILE A 294 -12.17 27.25 -6.17
N PRO A 295 -11.50 28.24 -5.54
CA PRO A 295 -10.05 28.21 -5.41
C PRO A 295 -9.56 27.10 -4.49
N TYR A 296 -8.42 26.50 -4.82
CA TYR A 296 -7.63 25.71 -3.86
C TYR A 296 -6.86 26.63 -2.91
N ARG A 297 -6.89 26.32 -1.60
CA ARG A 297 -6.12 26.99 -0.56
C ARG A 297 -5.53 25.97 0.40
N ARG A 298 -4.32 26.25 0.91
CA ARG A 298 -3.66 25.45 1.95
C ARG A 298 -4.11 25.93 3.33
N ALA A 299 -5.36 25.63 3.68
CA ALA A 299 -5.93 25.97 4.98
C ALA A 299 -5.47 25.04 6.11
N VAL A 300 -4.85 23.91 5.78
CA VAL A 300 -4.23 22.98 6.72
C VAL A 300 -2.86 22.57 6.20
N LEU A 301 -1.88 22.52 7.09
CA LEU A 301 -0.51 22.13 6.76
C LEU A 301 -0.09 20.95 7.63
N LYS A 302 0.65 20.03 7.03
CA LYS A 302 1.29 18.94 7.77
C LYS A 302 2.62 19.40 8.36
N TYR A 303 2.83 19.14 9.64
CA TYR A 303 4.11 19.39 10.31
C TYR A 303 5.06 18.20 10.07
N THR A 304 5.86 18.29 9.00
CA THR A 304 6.76 17.24 8.50
C THR A 304 8.16 17.15 9.13
N PRO A 305 8.77 18.19 9.75
CA PRO A 305 10.17 18.13 10.17
C PRO A 305 10.52 17.06 11.22
N THR A 306 9.58 16.66 12.09
CA THR A 306 9.90 15.81 13.26
C THR A 306 9.03 14.55 13.39
N TRP A 307 8.02 14.36 12.54
CA TRP A 307 7.06 13.26 12.68
C TRP A 307 6.94 12.46 11.39
N PRO A 308 7.87 11.52 11.13
CA PRO A 308 7.73 10.62 10.00
C PRO A 308 6.45 9.80 10.10
N ARG A 309 6.00 9.32 8.94
CA ARG A 309 4.92 8.32 8.83
C ARG A 309 5.22 7.09 9.72
N SER A 310 6.50 6.81 9.99
CA SER A 310 7.00 5.63 10.69
C SER A 310 6.93 5.64 12.22
N PHE A 311 6.59 6.77 12.85
CA PHE A 311 6.50 6.82 14.31
C PHE A 311 5.05 6.71 14.79
N THR A 312 4.69 5.56 15.34
CA THR A 312 3.42 5.36 16.05
C THR A 312 3.70 4.95 17.50
N PRO A 313 3.43 5.82 18.50
CA PRO A 313 3.58 5.45 19.90
C PRO A 313 2.72 4.24 20.29
N SER A 314 3.21 3.41 21.21
CA SER A 314 2.43 2.30 21.78
C SER A 314 1.28 2.78 22.67
N ASP A 315 1.52 3.84 23.44
CA ASP A 315 0.52 4.45 24.33
C ASP A 315 -0.54 5.26 23.56
N GLN A 316 -1.81 5.10 23.94
CA GLN A 316 -2.96 5.76 23.29
C GLN A 316 -2.96 7.27 23.54
N ALA A 317 -2.57 7.73 24.73
CA ALA A 317 -2.52 9.16 25.02
C ALA A 317 -1.43 9.86 24.17
N ARG A 318 -0.24 9.25 24.05
CA ARG A 318 0.79 9.72 23.12
C ARG A 318 0.36 9.66 21.66
N ARG A 319 -0.40 8.63 21.22
CA ARG A 319 -0.94 8.58 19.85
C ARG A 319 -1.87 9.75 19.56
N ASN A 320 -2.78 10.06 20.48
CA ASN A 320 -3.70 11.19 20.36
C ASN A 320 -2.93 12.52 20.30
N LEU A 321 -1.90 12.69 21.14
CA LEU A 321 -1.05 13.88 21.13
C LEU A 321 -0.29 14.01 19.80
N VAL A 322 0.34 12.94 19.31
CA VAL A 322 1.06 12.94 18.02
C VAL A 322 0.11 13.27 16.88
N ALA A 323 -1.11 12.74 16.87
CA ALA A 323 -2.12 13.08 15.86
C ALA A 323 -2.46 14.58 15.87
N LYS A 324 -2.67 15.18 17.06
CA LYS A 324 -2.90 16.62 17.21
C LYS A 324 -1.71 17.46 16.71
N MET A 325 -0.48 16.99 16.90
CA MET A 325 0.72 17.72 16.49
C MET A 325 1.00 17.67 14.97
N LYS A 326 0.38 16.76 14.24
CA LYS A 326 0.67 16.53 12.81
C LYS A 326 0.06 17.57 11.89
N LEU A 327 -1.09 18.15 12.23
CA LEU A 327 -1.82 19.07 11.36
C LEU A 327 -1.95 20.43 12.03
N ILE A 328 -1.62 21.48 11.28
CA ILE A 328 -1.65 22.87 11.73
C ILE A 328 -2.72 23.60 10.90
N PRO A 329 -3.80 24.08 11.53
CA PRO A 329 -4.82 24.87 10.86
C PRO A 329 -4.31 26.29 10.61
N ASN A 330 -4.49 26.78 9.38
CA ASN A 330 -4.17 28.16 9.02
C ASN A 330 -5.39 29.05 9.29
N LYS A 331 -5.45 29.63 10.50
CA LYS A 331 -6.54 30.51 10.95
C LYS A 331 -6.84 31.66 9.99
N ALA A 332 -5.82 32.19 9.29
CA ALA A 332 -6.00 33.30 8.36
C ALA A 332 -6.90 32.92 7.17
N PHE A 333 -6.89 31.65 6.75
CA PHE A 333 -7.81 31.15 5.72
C PHE A 333 -9.14 30.66 6.31
N LEU A 334 -9.14 30.08 7.52
CA LEU A 334 -10.33 29.44 8.07
C LEU A 334 -11.36 30.43 8.62
N LEU A 335 -10.93 31.55 9.20
CA LEU A 335 -11.82 32.46 9.91
C LEU A 335 -12.99 32.95 9.03
N ASN A 336 -14.22 32.66 9.45
CA ASN A 336 -15.49 33.01 8.82
C ASN A 336 -15.75 32.41 7.41
N HIS A 337 -14.93 31.45 6.98
CA HIS A 337 -15.09 30.83 5.65
C HIS A 337 -15.79 29.47 5.73
N ARG A 338 -16.54 29.14 4.68
CA ARG A 338 -17.10 27.82 4.37
C ARG A 338 -16.08 27.05 3.55
N VAL A 339 -15.68 25.87 4.01
CA VAL A 339 -14.52 25.16 3.44
C VAL A 339 -14.88 23.73 3.08
N VAL A 340 -14.51 23.33 1.86
CA VAL A 340 -14.49 21.93 1.45
C VAL A 340 -13.13 21.33 1.80
N PHE A 341 -13.12 20.24 2.55
CA PHE A 341 -11.93 19.44 2.83
C PHE A 341 -11.99 18.13 2.05
N CYS A 342 -11.01 17.89 1.18
CA CYS A 342 -10.85 16.60 0.52
C CYS A 342 -9.92 15.69 1.33
N ASP A 343 -10.33 14.45 1.57
CA ASP A 343 -9.54 13.43 2.26
C ASP A 343 -9.60 12.10 1.49
N ASP A 344 -8.67 11.19 1.75
CA ASP A 344 -8.60 9.94 0.98
C ASP A 344 -9.72 8.96 1.35
N SER A 345 -9.95 8.73 2.65
CA SER A 345 -10.83 7.70 3.17
C SER A 345 -11.29 7.98 4.60
N ILE A 346 -12.38 7.34 5.03
CA ILE A 346 -12.80 7.33 6.44
C ILE A 346 -12.85 5.87 6.93
N VAL A 347 -11.86 5.50 7.75
CA VAL A 347 -11.82 4.17 8.40
C VAL A 347 -12.58 4.23 9.73
N ARG A 348 -11.96 4.77 10.79
CA ARG A 348 -12.55 4.87 12.13
C ARG A 348 -13.28 6.19 12.39
N GLY A 349 -12.92 7.25 11.67
CA GLY A 349 -13.45 8.61 11.83
C GLY A 349 -12.87 9.44 12.98
N THR A 350 -12.10 8.85 13.90
CA THR A 350 -11.58 9.56 15.09
C THR A 350 -10.70 10.76 14.75
N GLN A 351 -9.74 10.57 13.84
CA GLN A 351 -8.82 11.65 13.42
C GLN A 351 -9.56 12.77 12.69
N LEU A 352 -10.50 12.42 11.80
CA LEU A 352 -11.30 13.39 11.08
C LEU A 352 -12.17 14.21 12.04
N ARG A 353 -12.79 13.59 13.05
CA ARG A 353 -13.55 14.30 14.09
C ARG A 353 -12.68 15.33 14.82
N ASP A 354 -11.46 14.95 15.20
CA ASP A 354 -10.55 15.83 15.91
C ASP A 354 -10.10 17.01 15.02
N ASN A 355 -9.85 16.74 13.73
CA ASN A 355 -9.53 17.76 12.73
C ASN A 355 -10.69 18.76 12.55
N VAL A 356 -11.93 18.27 12.42
CA VAL A 356 -13.12 19.10 12.24
C VAL A 356 -13.30 20.05 13.42
N ARG A 357 -13.20 19.52 14.64
CA ARG A 357 -13.22 20.34 15.87
C ARG A 357 -12.16 21.43 15.81
N MET A 358 -10.93 21.08 15.45
CA MET A 358 -9.83 22.03 15.32
C MET A 358 -10.10 23.10 14.24
N PHE A 359 -10.79 22.76 13.15
CA PHE A 359 -11.15 23.72 12.10
C PHE A 359 -12.20 24.73 12.57
N TYR A 360 -13.22 24.29 13.30
CA TYR A 360 -14.18 25.20 13.94
C TYR A 360 -13.52 26.07 15.03
N GLU A 361 -12.64 25.51 15.85
CA GLU A 361 -11.84 26.28 16.83
C GLU A 361 -10.91 27.32 16.15
N ALA A 362 -10.53 27.08 14.89
CA ALA A 362 -9.79 28.02 14.05
C ALA A 362 -10.67 29.07 13.34
N GLY A 363 -12.00 28.99 13.50
CA GLY A 363 -12.97 29.97 13.02
C GLY A 363 -13.70 29.61 11.72
N ALA A 364 -13.60 28.37 11.23
CA ALA A 364 -14.37 27.92 10.07
C ALA A 364 -15.88 28.08 10.32
N LYS A 365 -16.61 28.61 9.34
CA LYS A 365 -18.07 28.78 9.40
C LYS A 365 -18.79 27.46 9.11
N GLU A 366 -18.36 26.76 8.06
CA GLU A 366 -18.88 25.46 7.65
C GLU A 366 -17.72 24.56 7.22
N VAL A 367 -17.83 23.26 7.55
CA VAL A 367 -16.83 22.23 7.25
C VAL A 367 -17.49 21.12 6.46
N HIS A 368 -17.30 21.15 5.14
CA HIS A 368 -17.81 20.14 4.19
C HIS A 368 -16.69 19.16 3.89
N VAL A 369 -16.91 17.85 3.98
CA VAL A 369 -15.87 16.84 3.70
C VAL A 369 -16.21 16.04 2.46
N ARG A 370 -15.19 15.78 1.63
CA ARG A 370 -15.26 15.01 0.39
C ARG A 370 -14.22 13.90 0.40
N ILE A 371 -14.68 12.67 0.22
CA ILE A 371 -13.84 11.48 0.34
C ILE A 371 -13.56 10.88 -1.03
N SER A 372 -12.29 10.58 -1.30
CA SER A 372 -11.82 10.13 -2.62
C SER A 372 -12.27 8.72 -3.00
N CYS A 373 -12.81 7.94 -2.06
CA CYS A 373 -13.29 6.60 -2.30
C CYS A 373 -14.75 6.44 -1.83
N PRO A 374 -15.44 5.36 -2.24
CA PRO A 374 -16.70 4.95 -1.62
C PRO A 374 -16.52 4.65 -0.12
N PRO A 375 -17.63 4.59 0.66
CA PRO A 375 -17.56 4.17 2.05
C PRO A 375 -16.92 2.77 2.18
N LEU A 376 -16.05 2.61 3.17
CA LEU A 376 -15.42 1.33 3.47
C LEU A 376 -16.41 0.45 4.24
N VAL A 377 -16.99 -0.55 3.60
CA VAL A 377 -18.02 -1.44 4.20
C VAL A 377 -17.45 -2.83 4.51
N TYR A 378 -16.30 -3.19 3.91
CA TYR A 378 -15.66 -4.48 4.11
C TYR A 378 -14.19 -4.31 4.51
N GLY A 379 -13.71 -5.11 5.46
CA GLY A 379 -12.28 -5.26 5.73
C GLY A 379 -11.55 -5.91 4.56
N CYS A 380 -10.29 -5.53 4.32
CA CYS A 380 -9.51 -6.10 3.23
C CYS A 380 -8.95 -7.48 3.62
N PRO A 381 -9.30 -8.58 2.93
CA PRO A 381 -8.68 -9.89 3.18
C PRO A 381 -7.37 -10.08 2.41
N PHE A 382 -7.11 -9.28 1.37
CA PHE A 382 -6.05 -9.57 0.40
C PHE A 382 -4.71 -8.91 0.72
N ILE A 383 -4.71 -7.72 1.32
CA ILE A 383 -3.47 -6.95 1.56
C ILE A 383 -3.42 -6.44 3.00
N GLY A 384 -2.23 -6.47 3.59
CA GLY A 384 -1.96 -6.04 4.97
C GLY A 384 -1.84 -4.52 5.12
N PHE A 385 -2.72 -3.78 4.45
CA PHE A 385 -2.75 -2.32 4.33
C PHE A 385 -3.35 -1.60 5.56
N THR A 386 -4.32 -2.22 6.20
CA THR A 386 -4.87 -1.76 7.47
C THR A 386 -4.39 -2.65 8.61
N SER A 387 -4.11 -2.06 9.78
CA SER A 387 -3.90 -2.82 11.02
C SER A 387 -5.22 -3.27 11.66
N SER A 388 -6.34 -2.99 11.00
CA SER A 388 -7.67 -3.33 11.50
C SER A 388 -7.82 -4.83 11.65
N LYS A 389 -8.30 -5.25 12.82
CA LYS A 389 -8.51 -6.67 13.14
C LYS A 389 -9.97 -7.10 13.04
N SER A 390 -10.87 -6.16 12.81
CA SER A 390 -12.31 -6.40 12.78
C SER A 390 -13.00 -5.35 11.93
N ASP A 391 -13.99 -5.78 11.16
CA ASP A 391 -14.87 -4.88 10.40
C ASP A 391 -15.56 -3.84 11.28
N MET A 392 -15.80 -4.13 12.57
CA MET A 392 -16.37 -3.18 13.54
C MET A 392 -15.49 -1.97 13.85
N GLU A 393 -14.23 -1.97 13.41
CA GLU A 393 -13.41 -0.76 13.44
C GLU A 393 -13.81 0.24 12.34
N LEU A 394 -14.50 -0.19 11.29
CA LEU A 394 -15.04 0.70 10.26
C LEU A 394 -16.24 1.48 10.83
N ILE A 395 -16.27 2.80 10.64
CA ILE A 395 -17.35 3.65 11.13
C ILE A 395 -18.70 3.28 10.51
N THR A 396 -18.70 2.88 9.24
CA THR A 396 -19.84 2.36 8.49
C THR A 396 -20.45 1.15 9.20
N ARG A 397 -19.63 0.18 9.61
CA ARG A 397 -20.06 -1.06 10.27
C ARG A 397 -20.67 -0.82 11.64
N ARG A 398 -20.10 0.09 12.41
CA ARG A 398 -20.71 0.52 13.68
C ARG A 398 -22.07 1.17 13.46
N ILE A 399 -22.21 2.02 12.45
CA ILE A 399 -23.50 2.65 12.14
C ILE A 399 -24.52 1.63 11.66
N ILE A 400 -24.12 0.66 10.83
CA ILE A 400 -24.98 -0.42 10.38
C ILE A 400 -25.44 -1.26 11.59
N GLN A 401 -24.53 -1.60 12.51
CA GLN A 401 -24.87 -2.26 13.76
C GLN A 401 -25.90 -1.48 14.57
N ASP A 402 -25.72 -0.16 14.69
CA ASP A 402 -26.63 0.71 15.45
C ASP A 402 -28.02 0.81 14.80
N PHE A 403 -28.10 0.80 13.47
CA PHE A 403 -29.36 0.90 12.72
C PHE A 403 -30.10 -0.42 12.60
N GLU A 404 -29.38 -1.53 12.44
CA GLU A 404 -29.94 -2.81 12.03
C GLU A 404 -29.92 -3.87 13.14
N GLY A 405 -29.14 -3.67 14.20
CA GLY A 405 -28.86 -4.67 15.23
C GLY A 405 -27.88 -5.76 14.79
N ASP A 406 -27.39 -5.71 13.54
CA ASP A 406 -26.43 -6.64 12.94
C ASP A 406 -25.55 -5.88 11.94
N ASP A 407 -24.24 -5.84 12.20
CA ASP A 407 -23.27 -5.12 11.38
C ASP A 407 -23.14 -5.67 9.95
N LYS A 408 -23.65 -6.88 9.67
CA LYS A 408 -23.62 -7.56 8.36
C LYS A 408 -24.90 -7.40 7.54
N LYS A 409 -25.92 -6.71 8.05
CA LYS A 409 -27.21 -6.65 7.37
C LYS A 409 -27.22 -5.62 6.24
N ASN A 410 -27.79 -5.98 5.09
CA ASN A 410 -28.03 -5.09 3.94
C ASN A 410 -26.78 -4.37 3.40
N LEU A 411 -25.60 -4.99 3.47
CA LEU A 411 -24.34 -4.34 3.10
C LEU A 411 -24.32 -3.82 1.66
N ASP A 412 -24.93 -4.57 0.75
CA ASP A 412 -25.09 -4.20 -0.66
C ASP A 412 -25.80 -2.85 -0.81
N LYS A 413 -26.83 -2.60 0.00
CA LYS A 413 -27.57 -1.33 -0.02
C LYS A 413 -26.76 -0.20 0.57
N TYR A 414 -26.04 -0.43 1.66
CA TYR A 414 -25.15 0.57 2.27
C TYR A 414 -23.93 0.90 1.40
N ALA A 415 -23.45 -0.05 0.59
CA ALA A 415 -22.36 0.12 -0.35
C ALA A 415 -22.79 0.84 -1.64
N THR A 416 -24.06 0.74 -2.02
CA THR A 416 -24.57 1.31 -3.27
C THR A 416 -24.89 2.80 -3.10
N THR A 417 -24.18 3.65 -3.85
CA THR A 417 -24.35 5.11 -3.78
C THR A 417 -25.78 5.51 -4.14
N GLY A 418 -26.41 6.33 -3.30
CA GLY A 418 -27.72 6.94 -3.57
C GLY A 418 -28.94 6.18 -3.05
N THR A 419 -28.78 4.95 -2.55
CA THR A 419 -29.86 4.23 -1.86
C THR A 419 -30.31 4.96 -0.58
N PRO A 420 -31.53 4.71 -0.07
CA PRO A 420 -31.97 5.25 1.21
C PRO A 420 -31.02 4.90 2.37
N GLU A 421 -30.55 3.64 2.43
CA GLU A 421 -29.63 3.14 3.45
C GLU A 421 -28.27 3.85 3.39
N TYR A 422 -27.70 4.00 2.18
CA TYR A 422 -26.48 4.76 1.97
C TYR A 422 -26.63 6.22 2.45
N LYS A 423 -27.68 6.91 2.02
CA LYS A 423 -27.92 8.32 2.39
C LYS A 423 -28.06 8.48 3.90
N ARG A 424 -28.82 7.57 4.54
CA ARG A 424 -28.98 7.54 5.99
C ARG A 424 -27.64 7.35 6.70
N MET A 425 -26.81 6.41 6.23
CA MET A 425 -25.48 6.16 6.80
C MET A 425 -24.55 7.36 6.62
N VAL A 426 -24.48 7.95 5.43
CA VAL A 426 -23.61 9.12 5.16
C VAL A 426 -24.00 10.31 6.03
N ASN A 427 -25.30 10.59 6.17
CA ASN A 427 -25.79 11.65 7.05
C ASN A 427 -25.42 11.38 8.52
N GLU A 428 -25.52 10.13 8.97
CA GLU A 428 -25.14 9.76 10.33
C GLU A 428 -23.63 9.87 10.57
N ILE A 429 -22.80 9.52 9.58
CA ILE A 429 -21.35 9.78 9.65
C ILE A 429 -21.10 11.28 9.78
N ALA A 430 -21.76 12.12 8.95
CA ALA A 430 -21.62 13.58 9.02
C ALA A 430 -21.97 14.11 10.41
N ASN A 431 -23.10 13.66 10.97
CA ASN A 431 -23.56 14.04 12.31
C ASN A 431 -22.56 13.65 13.40
N ARG A 432 -22.09 12.39 13.41
CA ARG A 432 -21.13 11.89 14.42
C ARG A 432 -19.78 12.60 14.36
N LEU A 433 -19.40 13.11 13.20
CA LEU A 433 -18.14 13.81 12.98
C LEU A 433 -18.27 15.34 13.10
N GLY A 434 -19.48 15.88 13.25
CA GLY A 434 -19.74 17.32 13.36
C GLY A 434 -19.56 18.08 12.03
N LEU A 435 -19.81 17.43 10.90
CA LEU A 435 -19.62 18.00 9.57
C LEU A 435 -20.86 18.80 9.14
N SER A 436 -20.66 19.86 8.35
CA SER A 436 -21.75 20.55 7.66
C SER A 436 -22.34 19.69 6.54
N SER A 437 -21.48 18.95 5.83
CA SER A 437 -21.89 17.94 4.86
C SER A 437 -20.78 16.91 4.64
N LEU A 438 -21.16 15.73 4.16
CA LEU A 438 -20.24 14.66 3.78
C LEU A 438 -20.68 14.05 2.45
N GLN A 439 -19.72 13.84 1.55
CA GLN A 439 -19.94 13.08 0.32
C GLN A 439 -18.74 12.20 0.03
N PHE A 440 -19.02 10.98 -0.42
CA PHE A 440 -18.03 10.04 -0.90
C PHE A 440 -18.06 10.02 -2.43
N SER A 441 -16.90 9.76 -3.03
CA SER A 441 -16.83 9.43 -4.46
C SER A 441 -17.55 8.11 -4.69
N SER A 442 -18.32 8.01 -5.78
CA SER A 442 -19.00 6.77 -6.14
C SER A 442 -18.01 5.69 -6.60
N LEU A 443 -18.44 4.43 -6.61
CA LEU A 443 -17.62 3.34 -7.12
C LEU A 443 -17.38 3.50 -8.62
N GLU A 444 -18.40 3.96 -9.34
CA GLU A 444 -18.37 4.23 -10.76
C GLU A 444 -17.35 5.31 -11.09
N SER A 445 -17.36 6.43 -10.34
CA SER A 445 -16.39 7.51 -10.50
C SER A 445 -14.96 7.07 -10.15
N LEU A 446 -14.79 6.22 -9.13
CA LEU A 446 -13.48 5.66 -8.81
C LEU A 446 -12.95 4.77 -9.95
N VAL A 447 -13.77 3.86 -10.47
CA VAL A 447 -13.38 2.98 -11.58
C VAL A 447 -13.08 3.78 -12.84
N GLU A 448 -13.93 4.74 -13.18
CA GLU A 448 -13.74 5.63 -14.33
C GLU A 448 -12.48 6.48 -14.17
N SER A 449 -12.21 7.02 -12.98
CA SER A 449 -11.02 7.84 -12.74
C SER A 449 -9.72 7.03 -12.80
N ILE A 450 -9.72 5.77 -12.37
CA ILE A 450 -8.60 4.85 -12.60
C ILE A 450 -8.46 4.53 -14.10
N GLY A 451 -9.57 4.44 -14.84
CA GLY A 451 -9.54 4.18 -16.28
C GLY A 451 -9.28 2.71 -16.64
N MET A 452 -9.46 1.80 -15.69
CA MET A 452 -9.35 0.36 -15.89
C MET A 452 -10.72 -0.31 -15.74
N PRO A 453 -10.99 -1.42 -16.45
CA PRO A 453 -12.22 -2.18 -16.25
C PRO A 453 -12.37 -2.63 -14.78
N LYS A 454 -13.57 -2.50 -14.21
CA LYS A 454 -13.86 -2.93 -12.81
C LYS A 454 -13.40 -4.36 -12.53
N CYS A 455 -13.55 -5.28 -13.48
CA CYS A 455 -13.14 -6.68 -13.32
C CYS A 455 -11.63 -6.88 -13.16
N LYS A 456 -10.81 -5.88 -13.51
CA LYS A 456 -9.36 -5.85 -13.30
C LYS A 456 -8.93 -5.17 -11.99
N LEU A 457 -9.88 -4.62 -11.24
CA LEU A 457 -9.63 -3.88 -10.01
C LEU A 457 -10.15 -4.64 -8.79
N CYS A 458 -9.41 -4.56 -7.68
CA CYS A 458 -9.94 -4.88 -6.36
C CYS A 458 -10.80 -3.72 -5.87
N THR A 459 -12.09 -3.97 -5.68
CA THR A 459 -13.03 -3.02 -5.07
C THR A 459 -13.67 -3.59 -3.79
N HIS A 460 -13.14 -4.73 -3.29
CA HIS A 460 -13.72 -5.48 -2.17
C HIS A 460 -14.05 -4.62 -0.95
N CYS A 461 -13.17 -3.68 -0.57
CA CYS A 461 -13.40 -2.80 0.59
C CYS A 461 -14.71 -1.98 0.49
N PHE A 462 -15.20 -1.76 -0.74
CA PHE A 462 -16.39 -0.97 -1.05
C PHE A 462 -17.61 -1.86 -1.27
N ASP A 463 -17.48 -2.91 -2.09
CA ASP A 463 -18.64 -3.66 -2.61
C ASP A 463 -18.55 -5.18 -2.41
N GLY A 464 -17.51 -5.68 -1.74
CA GLY A 464 -17.31 -7.10 -1.47
C GLY A 464 -17.08 -7.98 -2.70
N SER A 465 -16.99 -7.42 -3.91
CA SER A 465 -17.06 -8.19 -5.16
C SER A 465 -15.77 -8.89 -5.58
N SER A 466 -14.63 -8.57 -4.95
CA SER A 466 -13.35 -9.20 -5.29
C SER A 466 -13.13 -10.51 -4.51
N TYR A 467 -12.40 -11.44 -5.11
CA TYR A 467 -12.28 -12.83 -4.66
C TYR A 467 -10.82 -13.22 -4.38
N CYS A 468 -10.59 -14.24 -3.56
CA CYS A 468 -9.31 -14.94 -3.56
C CYS A 468 -9.19 -15.71 -4.87
N HIS A 469 -7.98 -16.03 -5.33
CA HIS A 469 -7.88 -16.97 -6.44
C HIS A 469 -8.58 -18.27 -6.00
N GLU A 470 -9.60 -18.69 -6.73
CA GLU A 470 -10.18 -20.01 -6.56
C GLU A 470 -9.06 -20.97 -6.92
N HIS A 471 -8.67 -21.89 -6.03
CA HIS A 471 -8.08 -23.13 -6.52
C HIS A 471 -9.12 -23.64 -7.51
N ASP A 472 -8.82 -23.64 -8.82
CA ASP A 472 -9.74 -24.15 -9.84
C ASP A 472 -10.14 -25.57 -9.40
N LYS A 473 -11.32 -25.65 -8.75
CA LYS A 473 -12.09 -26.87 -8.48
C LYS A 473 -13.29 -26.88 -9.44
N ASP A 474 -13.05 -26.43 -10.66
CA ASP A 474 -13.85 -26.70 -11.85
C ASP A 474 -12.92 -27.18 -12.96
#